data_AF-A0ABD0QRM6-F1
#
_entry.id   AF-A0ABD0QRM6-F1
#
_cell.length_a   1.000
_cell.length_b   1.000
_cell.length_c   1.000
_cell.angle_alpha   90.00
_cell.angle_beta   90.00
_cell.angle_gamma   90.00
#
_symmetry.space_group_name_H-M   'P 1'
#
loop_
_entity.id
_entity.type
_entity.pdbx_description
1 polymer ?
#
loop_
_entity_poly.entity_id
_entity_poly.type
_entity_poly.pdbx_seq_one_letter_code
_entity_poly.pdbx_strand_id
1 'polypeptide(L)'
;AEAVCTLPCRSLLTPSYYHSFGMTDNYFVFIEQPLKLDILRMATAYLRRVSWASCMKYHPEDSTLIHLIDRKTKKEVGIKFYTGAMAVYHQINAFEDDGHVVFDVICYDDNSLYEMFYLDKLKEQMGADTMYCKP
;
A
#
# COMPACT_ATOMS: atom_id res chain seq x y z
N ALA A 1 -0.62 16.98 -17.84
CA ALA A 1 -0.24 15.68 -17.24
C ALA A 1 -0.60 14.58 -18.25
N GLU A 2 0.26 13.56 -18.41
CA GLU A 2 0.03 12.41 -19.29
C GLU A 2 -0.08 11.15 -18.43
N ALA A 3 -0.99 10.24 -18.79
CA ALA A 3 -1.06 8.92 -18.18
C ALA A 3 0.03 8.00 -18.79
N VAL A 4 0.94 7.49 -17.95
CA VAL A 4 2.03 6.62 -18.42
C VAL A 4 1.53 5.21 -18.69
N CYS A 5 0.75 4.62 -17.79
CA CYS A 5 0.15 3.30 -17.97
C CYS A 5 -1.14 3.17 -17.14
N THR A 6 -1.93 2.13 -17.41
CA THR A 6 -3.12 1.78 -16.64
C THR A 6 -3.00 0.33 -16.20
N LEU A 7 -3.13 0.09 -14.90
CA LEU A 7 -3.18 -1.27 -14.32
C LEU A 7 -4.63 -1.67 -14.05
N PRO A 8 -5.02 -2.92 -14.34
CA PRO A 8 -6.31 -3.43 -13.93
C PRO A 8 -6.32 -3.59 -12.40
N CYS A 9 -7.43 -3.23 -11.76
CA CYS A 9 -7.66 -3.55 -10.36
C CYS A 9 -8.32 -4.93 -10.24
N ARG A 10 -7.87 -5.80 -9.32
CA ARG A 10 -8.52 -7.13 -9.12
C ARG A 10 -9.96 -6.99 -8.62
N SER A 11 -10.30 -5.92 -7.92
CA SER A 11 -11.67 -5.64 -7.46
C SER A 11 -12.04 -4.18 -7.60
N LEU A 12 -13.07 -3.89 -8.40
CA LEU A 12 -13.54 -2.54 -8.68
C LEU A 12 -14.13 -1.83 -7.44
N LEU A 13 -14.82 -2.58 -6.57
CA LEU A 13 -15.47 -2.02 -5.39
C LEU A 13 -14.58 -2.03 -4.14
N THR A 14 -13.48 -2.80 -4.20
CA THR A 14 -12.50 -2.91 -3.11
C THR A 14 -11.06 -2.85 -3.64
N PRO A 15 -10.62 -1.73 -4.24
CA PRO A 15 -9.26 -1.60 -4.71
C PRO A 15 -8.27 -1.58 -3.54
N SER A 16 -7.04 -1.99 -3.82
CA SER A 16 -5.95 -1.90 -2.84
C SER A 16 -5.61 -0.43 -2.52
N TYR A 17 -5.21 -0.18 -1.28
CA TYR A 17 -4.65 1.09 -0.85
C TYR A 17 -3.17 1.18 -1.26
N TYR A 18 -2.78 2.30 -1.88
CA TYR A 18 -1.39 2.55 -2.26
C TYR A 18 -0.92 3.84 -1.62
N HIS A 19 0.15 3.76 -0.83
CA HIS A 19 0.77 4.93 -0.21
C HIS A 19 2.07 5.34 -0.92
N SER A 20 2.78 4.37 -1.50
CA SER A 20 3.98 4.60 -2.32
C SER A 20 4.10 3.50 -3.40
N PHE A 21 5.04 3.68 -4.32
CA PHE A 21 5.39 2.70 -5.36
C PHE A 21 6.89 2.75 -5.61
N GLY A 22 7.47 1.65 -6.10
CA GLY A 22 8.89 1.55 -6.44
C GLY A 22 9.18 1.99 -7.86
N MET A 23 10.39 2.50 -8.10
CA MET A 23 10.87 2.84 -9.44
C MET A 23 12.35 2.52 -9.57
N THR A 24 12.69 1.66 -10.52
CA THR A 24 14.07 1.40 -10.96
C THR A 24 14.34 2.19 -12.25
N ASP A 25 15.52 2.05 -12.84
CA ASP A 25 15.84 2.67 -14.14
C ASP A 25 14.89 2.23 -15.27
N ASN A 26 14.49 0.96 -15.31
CA ASN A 26 13.65 0.40 -16.38
C ASN A 26 12.23 0.02 -15.94
N TYR A 27 11.92 -0.02 -14.64
CA TYR A 27 10.63 -0.53 -14.17
C TYR A 27 9.93 0.38 -13.14
N PHE A 28 8.60 0.36 -13.15
CA PHE A 28 7.78 0.72 -12.00
C PHE A 28 7.32 -0.55 -11.27
N VAL A 29 7.22 -0.48 -9.95
CA VAL A 29 6.78 -1.60 -9.09
C VAL A 29 5.59 -1.15 -8.24
N PHE A 30 4.44 -1.81 -8.37
CA PHE A 30 3.26 -1.57 -7.54
C PHE A 30 2.90 -2.80 -6.71
N ILE A 31 2.56 -2.61 -5.44
CA ILE A 31 2.12 -3.67 -4.54
C ILE A 31 0.59 -3.59 -4.38
N GLU A 32 -0.14 -4.44 -5.09
CA GLU A 32 -1.57 -4.63 -4.86
C GLU A 32 -1.78 -5.53 -3.64
N GLN A 33 -1.77 -4.90 -2.47
CA GLN A 33 -1.84 -5.49 -1.14
C GLN A 33 -3.28 -5.77 -0.64
N PRO A 34 -3.43 -6.67 0.35
CA PRO A 34 -4.71 -6.97 1.02
C PRO A 34 -5.28 -5.84 1.91
N LEU A 35 -4.63 -4.69 2.01
CA LEU A 35 -5.22 -3.49 2.61
C LEU A 35 -6.09 -2.78 1.56
N LYS A 36 -7.41 -2.87 1.68
CA LYS A 36 -8.38 -2.45 0.65
C LYS A 36 -9.25 -1.28 1.09
N LEU A 37 -9.69 -0.50 0.12
CA LEU A 37 -10.61 0.62 0.24
C LEU A 37 -12.05 0.17 -0.05
N ASP A 38 -13.01 0.41 0.85
CA ASP A 38 -14.43 0.16 0.59
C ASP A 38 -15.06 1.36 -0.14
N ILE A 39 -15.17 1.25 -1.47
CA ILE A 39 -15.64 2.34 -2.33
C ILE A 39 -17.10 2.73 -2.03
N LEU A 40 -17.95 1.75 -1.69
CA LEU A 40 -19.35 2.03 -1.37
C LEU A 40 -19.48 2.78 -0.05
N ARG A 41 -18.69 2.38 0.96
CA ARG A 41 -18.64 3.08 2.25
C ARG A 41 -18.03 4.47 2.11
N MET A 42 -17.00 4.63 1.27
CA MET A 42 -16.43 5.93 0.91
C MET A 42 -17.45 6.85 0.24
N ALA A 43 -18.16 6.37 -0.79
CA ALA A 43 -19.16 7.15 -1.53
C ALA A 43 -20.32 7.66 -0.66
N THR A 44 -20.57 6.98 0.47
CA THR A 44 -21.66 7.28 1.40
C THR A 44 -21.16 7.82 2.74
N ALA A 45 -19.85 8.09 2.87
CA ALA A 45 -19.21 8.38 4.16
C ALA A 45 -19.83 9.60 4.85
N TYR A 46 -20.15 10.64 4.09
CA TYR A 46 -20.79 11.86 4.60
C TYR A 46 -22.19 11.59 5.17
N LEU A 47 -23.01 10.83 4.43
CA LEU A 47 -24.35 10.43 4.89
C LEU A 47 -24.29 9.58 6.16
N ARG A 48 -23.29 8.70 6.24
CA ARG A 48 -23.07 7.78 7.36
C ARG A 48 -22.30 8.41 8.52
N ARG A 49 -21.80 9.63 8.37
CA ARG A 49 -20.93 10.33 9.34
C ARG A 49 -19.71 9.50 9.76
N VAL A 50 -19.13 8.77 8.82
CA VAL A 50 -17.93 7.96 9.04
C VAL A 50 -16.70 8.62 8.42
N SER A 51 -15.52 8.38 9.00
CA SER A 51 -14.27 8.88 8.46
C SER A 51 -13.76 7.98 7.32
N TRP A 52 -12.96 8.56 6.41
CA TRP A 52 -12.21 7.80 5.40
C TRP A 52 -11.37 6.69 6.00
N ALA A 53 -10.83 6.93 7.20
CA ALA A 53 -10.04 5.96 7.93
C ALA A 53 -10.81 4.68 8.23
N SER A 54 -12.11 4.79 8.50
CA SER A 54 -12.97 3.63 8.77
C SER A 54 -13.38 2.87 7.50
N CYS A 55 -13.05 3.40 6.31
CA CYS A 55 -13.37 2.78 5.04
C CYS A 55 -12.26 1.87 4.50
N MET A 56 -11.18 1.67 5.25
CA MET A 56 -10.13 0.71 4.91
C MET A 56 -10.27 -0.58 5.70
N LYS A 57 -9.97 -1.71 5.06
CA LYS A 57 -10.03 -3.03 5.69
C LYS A 57 -8.89 -3.91 5.19
N TYR A 58 -8.29 -4.65 6.12
CA TYR A 58 -7.28 -5.66 5.81
C TYR A 58 -7.94 -7.02 5.60
N HIS A 59 -7.49 -7.73 4.55
CA HIS A 59 -7.99 -9.02 4.11
C HIS A 59 -6.85 -10.06 4.11
N PRO A 60 -6.47 -10.61 5.27
CA PRO A 60 -5.32 -11.52 5.39
C PRO A 60 -5.44 -12.80 4.55
N GLU A 61 -6.66 -13.16 4.11
CA GLU A 61 -6.94 -14.26 3.21
C GLU A 61 -6.46 -14.02 1.76
N ASP A 62 -6.24 -12.75 1.39
CA ASP A 62 -5.86 -12.37 0.03
C ASP A 62 -4.33 -12.32 -0.13
N SER A 63 -3.86 -12.86 -1.26
CA SER A 63 -2.46 -12.72 -1.64
C SER A 63 -2.13 -11.30 -2.11
N THR A 64 -0.88 -10.92 -1.90
CA THR A 64 -0.32 -9.67 -2.44
C THR A 64 0.17 -9.91 -3.86
N LEU A 65 -0.27 -9.09 -4.81
CA LEU A 65 0.20 -9.11 -6.20
C LEU A 65 1.19 -7.96 -6.42
N ILE A 66 2.37 -8.27 -6.94
CA ILE A 66 3.38 -7.28 -7.30
C ILE A 66 3.32 -7.09 -8.82
N HIS A 67 2.93 -5.89 -9.24
CA HIS A 67 2.95 -5.48 -10.64
C HIS A 67 4.32 -4.93 -11.00
N LEU A 68 4.88 -5.43 -12.09
CA LEU A 68 6.09 -4.91 -12.68
C LEU A 68 5.76 -4.31 -14.04
N ILE A 69 6.10 -3.03 -14.26
CA ILE A 69 5.74 -2.30 -15.47
C ILE A 69 7.01 -1.79 -16.12
N ASP A 70 7.24 -2.16 -17.38
CA ASP A 70 8.37 -1.65 -18.15
C ASP A 70 8.14 -0.19 -18.53
N ARG A 71 9.06 0.69 -18.11
CA ARG A 71 8.98 2.14 -18.28
C ARG A 71 9.08 2.58 -19.73
N LYS A 72 9.77 1.80 -20.59
CA LYS A 72 9.98 2.13 -22.01
C LYS A 72 8.76 1.74 -22.83
N THR A 73 8.25 0.52 -22.63
CA THR A 73 7.09 0.01 -23.35
C THR A 73 5.76 0.48 -22.74
N LYS A 74 5.79 0.98 -21.51
CA LYS A 74 4.63 1.42 -20.72
C LYS A 74 3.61 0.29 -20.48
N LYS A 75 4.07 -0.95 -20.52
CA LYS A 75 3.24 -2.16 -20.38
C LYS A 75 3.65 -2.95 -19.16
N GLU A 76 2.67 -3.58 -18.52
CA GLU A 76 2.92 -4.56 -17.48
C GLU A 76 3.67 -5.76 -18.07
N VAL A 77 4.68 -6.25 -17.34
CA VAL A 77 5.38 -7.48 -17.67
C VAL A 77 4.39 -8.65 -17.55
N GLY A 78 4.43 -9.60 -18.48
CA GLY A 78 3.46 -10.70 -18.54
C GLY A 78 3.52 -11.68 -17.37
N ILE A 79 4.60 -11.65 -16.59
CA ILE A 79 4.80 -12.50 -15.41
C ILE A 79 4.10 -11.85 -14.21
N LYS A 80 3.35 -12.66 -13.45
CA LYS A 80 2.67 -12.22 -12.22
C LYS A 80 3.43 -12.72 -11.01
N PHE A 81 3.76 -11.81 -10.11
CA PHE A 81 4.51 -12.10 -8.88
C PHE A 81 3.57 -12.05 -7.69
N TYR A 82 3.50 -13.14 -6.93
CA TYR A 82 2.64 -13.23 -5.75
C TYR A 82 3.47 -13.51 -4.50
N THR A 83 3.02 -12.94 -3.38
CA THR A 83 3.54 -13.26 -2.04
C THR A 83 2.38 -13.35 -1.05
N GLY A 84 2.69 -13.72 0.19
CA GLY A 84 1.74 -13.73 1.29
C GLY A 84 1.09 -12.37 1.55
N ALA A 85 0.08 -12.37 2.41
CA ALA A 85 -0.55 -11.14 2.85
C ALA A 85 0.47 -10.27 3.61
N MET A 86 0.57 -9.00 3.20
CA MET A 86 1.39 -8.00 3.88
C MET A 86 0.77 -6.62 3.68
N ALA A 87 0.91 -5.74 4.67
CA ALA A 87 0.63 -4.32 4.54
C ALA A 87 1.93 -3.55 4.34
N VAL A 88 1.94 -2.62 3.37
CA VAL A 88 3.09 -1.78 3.01
C VAL A 88 2.60 -0.34 2.84
N TYR A 89 3.22 0.57 3.56
CA TYR A 89 3.01 2.02 3.38
C TYR A 89 4.18 2.63 2.61
N HIS A 90 5.39 2.42 3.12
CA HIS A 90 6.60 3.00 2.56
C HIS A 90 7.47 1.92 1.93
N GLN A 91 7.73 2.09 0.63
CA GLN A 91 8.91 1.51 0.02
C GLN A 91 10.17 2.24 0.46
N ILE A 92 11.29 1.52 0.51
CA ILE A 92 12.61 2.03 0.85
C ILE A 92 13.35 2.39 -0.43
N ASN A 93 13.61 1.40 -1.28
CA ASN A 93 14.32 1.56 -2.54
C ASN A 93 13.94 0.48 -3.56
N ALA A 94 14.17 0.76 -4.84
CA ALA A 94 14.05 -0.21 -5.91
C ALA A 94 15.22 -0.07 -6.89
N PHE A 95 15.88 -1.18 -7.25
CA PHE A 95 16.97 -1.18 -8.22
C PHE A 95 17.02 -2.49 -9.00
N GLU A 96 17.84 -2.53 -10.05
CA GLU A 96 18.06 -3.72 -10.88
C GLU A 96 19.46 -4.28 -10.63
N ASP A 97 19.56 -5.59 -10.40
CA ASP A 97 20.83 -6.29 -10.20
C ASP A 97 20.77 -7.73 -10.73
N ASP A 98 21.80 -8.15 -11.47
CA ASP A 98 21.92 -9.48 -12.10
C ASP A 98 20.64 -10.04 -12.75
N GLY A 99 19.93 -9.20 -13.52
CA GLY A 99 18.68 -9.59 -14.20
C GLY A 99 17.45 -9.68 -13.28
N HIS A 100 17.56 -9.23 -12.03
CA HIS A 100 16.48 -9.16 -11.06
C HIS A 100 16.11 -7.71 -10.73
N VAL A 101 14.87 -7.52 -10.30
CA VAL A 101 14.43 -6.27 -9.65
C VAL A 101 14.46 -6.50 -8.15
N VAL A 102 15.31 -5.76 -7.45
CA VAL A 102 15.37 -5.74 -5.99
C VAL A 102 14.45 -4.62 -5.50
N PHE A 103 13.53 -4.95 -4.60
CA PHE A 103 12.56 -4.01 -4.07
C PHE A 103 12.45 -4.12 -2.55
N ASP A 104 12.99 -3.11 -1.87
CA ASP A 104 13.07 -3.04 -0.43
C ASP A 104 11.86 -2.27 0.12
N VAL A 105 11.16 -2.86 1.09
CA VAL A 105 9.92 -2.32 1.64
C VAL A 105 9.83 -2.55 3.14
N ILE A 106 9.09 -1.68 3.83
CA ILE A 106 8.69 -1.91 5.22
C ILE A 106 7.34 -2.62 5.22
N CYS A 107 7.35 -3.90 5.57
CA CYS A 107 6.16 -4.75 5.61
C CYS A 107 5.65 -4.95 7.04
N TYR A 108 4.34 -5.07 7.15
CA TYR A 108 3.63 -5.41 8.38
C TYR A 108 2.74 -6.63 8.11
N ASP A 109 2.58 -7.50 9.11
CA ASP A 109 1.77 -8.71 8.99
C ASP A 109 0.26 -8.40 8.96
N ASP A 110 -0.13 -7.23 9.47
CA ASP A 110 -1.50 -6.75 9.57
C ASP A 110 -1.61 -5.22 9.45
N ASN A 111 -2.81 -4.69 9.74
CA ASN A 111 -3.11 -3.25 9.71
C ASN A 111 -2.99 -2.56 11.08
N SER A 112 -2.31 -3.18 12.06
CA SER A 112 -2.13 -2.61 13.40
C SER A 112 -1.42 -1.25 13.38
N LEU A 113 -0.46 -1.05 12.47
CA LEU A 113 0.20 0.25 12.30
C LEU A 113 -0.80 1.37 12.02
N TYR A 114 -1.81 1.09 11.20
CA TYR A 114 -2.86 2.06 10.91
C TYR A 114 -3.68 2.44 12.14
N GLU A 115 -4.00 1.45 12.97
CA GLU A 115 -4.74 1.65 14.22
C GLU A 115 -3.91 2.45 15.25
N MET A 116 -2.59 2.26 15.26
CA MET A 116 -1.68 3.01 16.12
C MET A 116 -1.68 4.52 15.81
N PHE A 117 -1.99 4.94 14.59
CA PHE A 117 -2.03 6.36 14.22
C PHE A 117 -3.29 7.11 14.69
N TYR A 118 -4.25 6.44 15.35
CA TYR A 118 -5.35 7.14 15.99
C TYR A 118 -4.84 7.95 17.20
N LEU A 119 -5.37 9.17 17.38
CA LEU A 119 -4.87 10.13 18.37
C LEU A 119 -5.01 9.64 19.82
N ASP A 120 -6.02 8.85 20.12
CA ASP A 120 -6.20 8.20 21.43
C ASP A 120 -5.08 7.18 21.68
N LYS A 121 -4.76 6.34 20.69
CA LYS A 121 -3.65 5.37 20.76
C LYS A 121 -2.29 6.02 20.87
N LEU A 122 -2.04 7.08 20.11
CA LEU A 122 -0.79 7.85 20.23
C LEU A 122 -0.65 8.47 21.62
N LYS A 123 -1.74 9.02 22.19
CA LYS A 123 -1.71 9.59 23.55
C LYS A 123 -1.49 8.54 24.63
N GLU A 124 -2.05 7.34 24.49
CA GLU A 124 -1.80 6.21 25.38
C GLU A 124 -0.30 5.82 25.36
N GLN A 125 0.31 5.71 24.18
CA GLN A 125 1.75 5.41 24.04
C GLN A 125 2.65 6.54 24.53
N MET A 126 2.31 7.80 24.24
CA MET A 126 3.06 8.96 24.69
C MET A 126 2.92 9.23 26.20
N GLY A 127 1.81 8.81 26.79
CA GLY A 127 1.61 8.81 28.24
C GLY A 127 2.41 7.72 28.96
N ALA A 128 2.91 6.71 28.24
CA ALA A 128 3.65 5.57 28.78
C ALA A 128 5.16 5.78 28.88
N ASP A 129 5.75 6.78 28.22
CA ASP A 129 7.11 7.25 28.51
C ASP A 129 7.32 8.65 27.96
N THR A 130 7.43 9.63 28.86
CA THR A 130 7.87 10.98 28.53
C THR A 130 9.39 11.01 28.33
N MET A 131 9.87 10.38 27.26
CA MET A 131 11.22 10.65 26.73
C MET A 131 11.11 11.12 25.28
N TYR A 132 10.44 12.26 25.12
CA TYR A 132 10.54 13.04 23.90
C TYR A 132 11.99 13.48 23.69
N CYS A 133 12.65 12.93 22.68
CA CYS A 133 13.82 13.59 22.10
C CYS A 133 13.31 14.87 21.43
N LYS A 134 13.59 16.01 22.05
CA LYS A 134 13.38 17.33 21.41
C LYS A 134 14.31 17.45 20.19
N PRO A 135 13.93 18.26 19.18
CA PRO A 135 14.72 18.45 17.97
C PRO A 135 16.15 18.89 18.24
#